data_AF-A0A1V6TBI3-F1
#
_entry.id   AF-A0A1V6TBI3-F1
#
_cell.length_a   1.000
_cell.length_b   1.000
_cell.length_c   1.000
_cell.angle_alpha   90.00
_cell.angle_beta   90.00
_cell.angle_gamma   90.00
#
_symmetry.space_group_name_H-M   'P 1'
#
loop_
_entity.id
_entity.type
_entity.pdbx_description
1 polymer ?
#
loop_
_entity_poly.entity_id
_entity_poly.type
_entity_poly.pdbx_seq_one_letter_code
_entity_poly.pdbx_strand_id
1 'polypeptide(L)'
;MHLSTTAFIAALSTLAATGAAKTGATLYEQVHFQGLTEDIPDDDLCHQPKLLFRKASSVKFHDHSACHVYRDKYCNIVRPLPKEVSDLEPFSIDNAIESVRCKYLVTQIEERMVATDTP
;
A
#
# COMPACT_ATOMS: atom_id res chain seq x y z
N MET A 1 23.34 -57.48 15.65
CA MET A 1 22.28 -56.61 16.20
C MET A 1 22.54 -55.21 15.69
N HIS A 2 21.72 -54.71 14.76
CA HIS A 2 21.87 -53.37 14.17
C HIS A 2 21.00 -52.39 14.96
N LEU A 3 21.59 -51.34 15.54
CA LEU A 3 20.84 -50.21 16.09
C LEU A 3 20.89 -49.07 15.07
N SER A 4 19.77 -48.84 14.38
CA SER A 4 19.53 -47.60 13.64
C SER A 4 18.77 -46.65 14.56
N THR A 5 19.39 -45.52 14.92
CA THR A 5 18.74 -44.46 15.68
C THR A 5 18.23 -43.40 14.70
N THR A 6 16.93 -43.18 14.70
CA THR A 6 16.23 -42.19 13.87
C THR A 6 16.52 -40.76 14.35
N ALA A 7 16.86 -39.88 13.41
CA ALA A 7 17.03 -38.46 13.67
C ALA A 7 15.66 -37.77 13.82
N PHE A 8 15.47 -37.06 14.93
CA PHE A 8 14.36 -36.13 15.13
C PHE A 8 14.62 -34.86 14.31
N ILE A 9 13.83 -34.62 13.27
CA ILE A 9 13.82 -33.33 12.57
C ILE A 9 12.79 -32.44 13.26
N ALA A 10 13.27 -31.48 14.06
CA ALA A 10 12.44 -30.40 14.56
C ALA A 10 12.13 -29.44 13.41
N ALA A 11 10.93 -29.54 12.86
CA ALA A 11 10.40 -28.54 11.94
C ALA A 11 10.07 -27.28 12.74
N LEU A 12 10.97 -26.29 12.74
CA LEU A 12 10.62 -24.93 13.14
C LEU A 12 9.71 -24.35 12.08
N SER A 13 8.41 -24.35 12.36
CA SER A 13 7.43 -23.54 11.63
C SER A 13 7.70 -22.06 11.96
N THR A 14 8.53 -21.38 11.16
CA THR A 14 8.58 -19.92 11.15
C THR A 14 7.23 -19.41 10.71
N LEU A 15 6.43 -18.98 11.69
CA LEU A 15 5.18 -18.27 11.50
C LEU A 15 5.52 -16.92 10.87
N ALA A 16 5.47 -16.84 9.54
CA ALA A 16 5.52 -15.58 8.83
C ALA A 16 4.26 -14.79 9.21
N ALA A 17 4.38 -13.96 10.25
CA ALA A 17 3.42 -12.91 10.51
C ALA A 17 3.58 -11.85 9.41
N THR A 18 3.05 -12.15 8.23
CA THR A 18 2.75 -11.13 7.23
C THR A 18 1.64 -10.28 7.83
N GLY A 19 2.00 -9.24 8.58
CA GLY A 19 1.06 -8.19 8.92
C GLY A 19 0.43 -7.70 7.61
N ALA A 20 -0.89 -7.68 7.53
CA ALA A 20 -1.58 -7.15 6.35
C ALA A 20 -1.08 -5.72 6.11
N ALA A 21 -0.63 -5.43 4.89
CA ALA A 21 -0.24 -4.07 4.51
C ALA A 21 -1.43 -3.12 4.72
N LYS A 22 -1.19 -1.94 5.29
CA LYS A 22 -2.26 -0.96 5.48
C LYS A 22 -2.60 -0.34 4.13
N THR A 23 -3.83 0.16 3.99
CA THR A 23 -4.25 0.85 2.77
C THR A 23 -3.76 2.29 2.81
N GLY A 24 -2.92 2.67 1.84
CA GLY A 24 -2.45 4.05 1.69
C GLY A 24 -3.37 4.91 0.84
N ALA A 25 -4.01 4.34 -0.19
CA ALA A 25 -4.94 5.06 -1.04
C ALA A 25 -6.13 4.18 -1.45
N THR A 26 -7.28 4.81 -1.67
CA THR A 26 -8.45 4.17 -2.27
C THR A 26 -8.81 4.91 -3.56
N LEU A 27 -8.81 4.17 -4.67
CA LEU A 27 -9.25 4.62 -5.98
C LEU A 27 -10.73 4.33 -6.18
N TYR A 28 -11.42 5.19 -6.92
CA TYR A 28 -12.83 5.08 -7.24
C TYR A 28 -13.04 5.22 -8.74
N GLU A 29 -13.85 4.35 -9.32
CA GLU A 29 -14.20 4.36 -10.75
C GLU A 29 -14.89 5.66 -11.16
N GLN A 30 -15.74 6.22 -10.31
CA GLN A 30 -16.53 7.42 -10.61
C GLN A 30 -16.09 8.61 -9.76
N VAL A 31 -16.52 9.80 -10.18
CA VAL A 31 -16.39 11.03 -9.41
C VAL A 31 -17.16 10.94 -8.07
N HIS A 32 -16.84 11.83 -7.15
CA HIS A 32 -17.45 11.91 -5.81
C HIS A 32 -17.40 10.61 -5.00
N PHE A 33 -16.34 9.82 -5.20
CA PHE A 33 -16.06 8.61 -4.43
C PHE A 33 -17.13 7.51 -4.59
N GLN A 34 -17.63 7.33 -5.81
CA GLN A 34 -18.66 6.34 -6.15
C GLN A 34 -18.13 5.22 -7.05
N GLY A 35 -18.94 4.17 -7.20
CA GLY A 35 -18.69 3.05 -8.11
C GLY A 35 -17.75 1.99 -7.52
N LEU A 36 -17.10 1.24 -8.41
CA LEU A 36 -16.11 0.24 -8.04
C LEU A 36 -14.92 0.91 -7.33
N THR A 37 -14.37 0.23 -6.33
CA THR A 37 -13.21 0.71 -5.56
C THR A 37 -12.04 -0.24 -5.65
N GLU A 38 -10.84 0.30 -5.52
CA GLU A 38 -9.60 -0.46 -5.40
C GLU A 38 -8.68 0.18 -4.37
N ASP A 39 -8.27 -0.62 -3.38
CA ASP A 39 -7.33 -0.21 -2.34
C ASP A 39 -5.89 -0.48 -2.75
N ILE A 40 -5.03 0.50 -2.51
CA ILE A 40 -3.59 0.44 -2.77
C ILE A 40 -2.85 0.38 -1.43
N PRO A 41 -1.97 -0.61 -1.21
CA PRO A 41 -1.23 -0.74 0.03
C PRO A 41 -0.13 0.34 0.17
N ASP A 42 0.29 0.62 1.41
CA ASP A 42 1.31 1.61 1.75
C ASP A 42 2.73 1.04 2.01
N ASP A 43 3.11 0.05 1.22
CA ASP A 43 4.35 -0.74 1.32
C ASP A 43 5.57 -0.12 0.60
N ASP A 44 5.46 1.14 0.15
CA ASP A 44 6.47 1.88 -0.63
C ASP A 44 6.82 1.23 -1.99
N LEU A 45 5.99 0.32 -2.50
CA LEU A 45 6.13 -0.26 -3.84
C LEU A 45 5.27 0.50 -4.86
N CYS A 46 5.66 0.39 -6.13
CA CYS A 46 4.90 0.92 -7.25
C CYS A 46 3.83 -0.10 -7.66
N HIS A 47 2.56 0.23 -7.39
CA HIS A 47 1.43 -0.64 -7.69
C HIS A 47 0.70 -0.18 -8.93
N GLN A 48 0.44 -1.13 -9.84
CA GLN A 48 -0.50 -0.92 -10.94
C GLN A 48 -1.89 -1.37 -10.47
N PRO A 49 -2.90 -0.47 -10.46
CA PRO A 49 -4.28 -0.87 -10.14
C PRO A 49 -4.74 -1.96 -11.10
N LYS A 50 -5.29 -3.05 -10.60
CA LYS A 50 -5.74 -4.21 -11.38
C LYS A 50 -7.16 -4.01 -11.91
N LEU A 51 -8.04 -3.45 -11.09
CA LEU A 51 -9.45 -3.24 -11.42
C LEU A 51 -9.65 -1.88 -12.09
N LEU A 52 -8.95 -0.86 -11.59
CA LEU A 52 -9.12 0.53 -11.99
C LEU A 52 -7.97 1.07 -12.86
N PHE A 53 -7.19 0.21 -13.53
CA PHE A 53 -6.16 0.62 -14.47
C PHE A 53 -6.75 1.57 -15.53
N ARG A 54 -6.30 2.84 -15.53
CA ARG A 54 -6.81 3.90 -16.43
C ARG A 54 -8.35 4.04 -16.41
N LYS A 55 -8.97 3.84 -15.24
CA LYS A 55 -10.43 3.94 -15.04
C LYS A 55 -10.84 4.73 -13.80
N ALA A 56 -9.89 5.15 -12.96
CA ALA A 56 -10.21 5.89 -11.74
C ALA A 56 -10.54 7.35 -12.07
N SER A 57 -11.63 7.85 -11.48
CA SER A 57 -12.11 9.24 -11.64
C SER A 57 -12.11 10.04 -10.33
N SER A 58 -11.93 9.38 -9.17
CA SER A 58 -11.65 10.05 -7.89
C SER A 58 -10.75 9.21 -6.98
N VAL A 59 -10.12 9.85 -5.98
CA VAL A 59 -9.15 9.20 -5.07
C VAL A 59 -9.17 9.81 -3.67
N LYS A 60 -8.94 8.96 -2.66
CA LYS A 60 -8.63 9.36 -1.28
C LYS A 60 -7.29 8.79 -0.84
N PHE A 61 -6.43 9.63 -0.28
CA PHE A 61 -5.19 9.25 0.39
C PHE A 61 -5.41 9.22 1.90
N HIS A 62 -4.94 8.15 2.55
CA HIS A 62 -5.07 7.96 3.99
C HIS A 62 -4.02 8.76 4.76
N ASP A 63 -4.37 9.28 5.94
CA ASP A 63 -3.52 10.21 6.72
C ASP A 63 -2.17 9.64 7.15
N HIS A 64 -2.08 8.33 7.28
CA HIS A 64 -0.89 7.63 7.74
C HIS A 64 0.07 7.30 6.60
N SER A 65 -0.20 7.74 5.36
CA SER A 65 0.61 7.39 4.20
C SER A 65 0.81 8.61 3.29
N ALA A 66 2.03 8.76 2.77
CA ALA A 66 2.30 9.69 1.67
C ALA A 66 2.12 8.95 0.34
N CYS A 67 1.14 9.37 -0.45
CA CYS A 67 0.78 8.72 -1.70
C CYS A 67 0.94 9.64 -2.90
N HIS A 68 1.30 9.03 -4.02
CA HIS A 68 1.40 9.68 -5.32
C HIS A 68 0.76 8.80 -6.39
N VAL A 69 0.13 9.44 -7.38
CA VAL A 69 -0.43 8.79 -8.56
C VAL A 69 0.37 9.17 -9.81
N TYR A 70 0.43 8.25 -10.76
CA TYR A 70 1.32 8.36 -11.91
C TYR A 70 0.59 7.97 -13.21
N ARG A 71 0.95 8.62 -14.31
CA ARG A 71 0.45 8.32 -15.67
C ARG A 71 1.33 7.31 -16.41
N ASP A 72 2.31 6.74 -15.71
CA ASP A 72 3.19 5.70 -16.21
C ASP A 72 3.22 4.54 -15.21
N LYS A 73 3.44 3.32 -15.71
CA LYS A 73 3.47 2.10 -14.89
C LYS A 73 4.68 1.95 -13.96
N TYR A 74 5.65 2.85 -14.01
CA TYR A 74 6.93 2.71 -13.30
C TYR A 74 7.13 3.78 -12.21
N CYS A 75 6.10 4.56 -11.91
CA CYS A 75 6.15 5.62 -10.90
C CYS A 75 7.24 6.68 -11.14
N ASN A 76 7.46 7.09 -12.40
CA ASN A 76 8.51 8.08 -12.75
C ASN A 76 8.03 9.54 -12.72
N ILE A 77 6.80 9.81 -13.15
CA ILE A 77 6.27 11.18 -13.27
C ILE A 77 5.20 11.45 -12.21
N VAL A 78 5.57 12.23 -11.20
CA VAL A 78 4.67 12.59 -10.10
C VAL A 78 3.79 13.78 -10.48
N ARG A 79 2.48 13.65 -10.30
CA ARG A 79 1.59 14.81 -10.20
C ARG A 79 1.13 14.95 -8.75
N PRO A 80 1.45 16.04 -8.04
CA PRO A 80 0.94 16.24 -6.69
C PRO A 80 -0.57 16.41 -6.75
N LEU A 81 -1.28 15.72 -5.87
CA LEU A 81 -2.72 15.83 -5.70
C LEU A 81 -3.03 16.17 -4.23
N PRO A 82 -4.14 16.89 -3.97
CA PRO A 82 -4.71 17.00 -2.62
C PRO A 82 -4.99 15.63 -2.00
N LYS A 83 -5.14 15.59 -0.67
CA LYS A 83 -5.45 14.37 0.09
C LYS A 83 -6.68 13.64 -0.45
N GLU A 84 -7.71 14.39 -0.81
CA GLU A 84 -8.93 13.87 -1.41
C GLU A 84 -9.23 14.66 -2.68
N VAL A 85 -9.48 13.93 -3.76
CA VAL A 85 -9.83 14.52 -5.06
C VAL A 85 -11.09 13.84 -5.54
N SER A 86 -12.22 14.53 -5.43
CA SER A 86 -13.53 14.01 -5.84
C SER A 86 -13.71 13.99 -7.36
N ASP A 87 -12.87 14.70 -8.10
CA ASP A 87 -12.89 14.77 -9.56
C ASP A 87 -11.47 15.00 -10.08
N LEU A 88 -10.95 14.05 -10.85
CA LEU A 88 -9.60 14.06 -11.39
C LEU A 88 -9.48 14.81 -12.74
N GLU A 89 -10.60 15.24 -13.34
CA GLU A 89 -10.61 15.93 -14.64
C GLU A 89 -9.83 17.27 -14.60
N PRO A 90 -9.99 18.14 -13.57
CA PRO A 90 -9.21 19.39 -13.46
C PRO A 90 -7.70 19.15 -13.32
N PHE A 91 -7.31 17.94 -12.91
CA PHE A 91 -5.92 17.52 -12.79
C PHE A 91 -5.42 16.79 -14.03
N SER A 92 -6.22 16.73 -15.10
CA SER A 92 -5.89 16.02 -16.34
C SER A 92 -5.33 14.61 -16.09
N ILE A 93 -5.84 13.93 -15.06
CA ILE A 93 -5.42 12.57 -14.66
C ILE A 93 -6.61 11.63 -14.51
N ASP A 94 -7.81 12.12 -14.76
CA ASP A 94 -9.02 11.32 -14.93
C ASP A 94 -8.79 10.20 -15.95
N ASN A 95 -9.18 8.98 -15.59
CA ASN A 95 -9.03 7.78 -16.40
C ASN A 95 -7.59 7.56 -16.93
N ALA A 96 -6.57 8.13 -16.27
CA ALA A 96 -5.19 8.11 -16.73
C ALA A 96 -4.20 7.59 -15.68
N ILE A 97 -4.67 7.18 -14.51
CA ILE A 97 -3.82 6.58 -13.47
C ILE A 97 -3.37 5.19 -13.94
N GLU A 98 -2.05 5.01 -14.08
CA GLU A 98 -1.42 3.74 -14.41
C GLU A 98 -0.74 3.08 -13.22
N SER A 99 -0.21 3.89 -12.30
CA SER A 99 0.37 3.37 -11.07
C SER A 99 0.19 4.33 -9.91
N VAL A 100 0.31 3.77 -8.70
CA VAL A 100 0.21 4.47 -7.42
C VAL A 100 1.33 3.95 -6.53
N ARG A 101 1.99 4.86 -5.81
CA ARG A 101 2.98 4.52 -4.78
C ARG A 101 2.59 5.21 -3.49
N CYS A 102 2.46 4.42 -2.42
CA CYS A 102 2.14 4.89 -1.10
C CYS A 102 3.20 4.44 -0.12
N LYS A 103 3.64 5.35 0.75
CA LYS A 103 4.65 5.09 1.77
C LYS A 103 4.08 5.40 3.15
N TYR A 104 4.10 4.42 4.05
CA TYR A 104 3.73 4.64 5.45
C TYR A 104 4.56 5.77 6.08
N LEU A 105 3.87 6.69 6.74
CA LEU A 105 4.46 7.76 7.52
C LEU A 105 4.67 7.25 8.95
N VAL A 106 5.90 6.88 9.28
CA VAL A 106 6.26 6.63 10.67
C VAL A 106 6.23 7.96 11.41
N THR A 107 5.12 8.25 12.09
CA THR A 107 5.11 9.30 13.11
C THR A 107 6.00 8.83 14.25
N GLN A 108 7.09 9.57 14.50
CA GLN A 108 8.20 9.32 15.44
C GLN A 108 7.82 9.15 16.94
N ILE A 109 6.59 8.76 17.27
CA ILE A 109 6.11 8.60 18.65
C ILE A 109 6.34 7.16 19.18
N GLU A 110 6.51 6.16 18.31
CA GLU A 110 6.63 4.75 18.73
C GLU A 110 8.07 4.29 19.09
N GLU A 111 9.12 5.10 18.85
CA GLU A 111 10.49 4.72 19.26
C GLU A 111 10.75 4.81 20.77
N ARG A 112 9.81 5.36 21.56
CA ARG A 112 10.01 5.56 23.01
C ARG A 112 9.50 4.42 23.90
N MET A 113 8.92 3.35 23.35
CA MET A 113 8.35 2.26 24.15
C MET A 113 9.13 0.93 24.10
N VAL A 114 10.23 0.84 23.34
CA VAL A 114 11.08 -0.37 23.25
C VAL A 114 12.44 -0.19 23.97
N ALA A 115 12.56 0.79 24.88
CA ALA A 115 13.81 1.07 25.59
C ALA A 115 13.69 1.04 27.12
N THR A 116 12.66 0.39 27.67
CA THR A 116 12.53 0.16 29.12
C THR A 116 11.95 -1.21 29.36
N ASP A 117 12.80 -2.24 29.24
CA ASP A 117 12.73 -3.45 30.05
C ASP A 117 13.99 -4.27 29.77
N THR A 118 15.08 -3.91 30.44
CA THR A 118 16.19 -4.84 30.69
C THR A 118 16.51 -4.69 32.17
N PRO A 119 16.17 -5.70 33.00
CA PRO A 119 16.52 -5.71 34.42
C PRO A 119 18.04 -5.85 34.65
#